data_AF-A0A6P0YKJ3-F1
#
_entry.id   AF-A0A6P0YKJ3-F1
#
_cell.length_a   1.000
_cell.length_b   1.000
_cell.length_c   1.000
_cell.angle_alpha   90.00
_cell.angle_beta   90.00
_cell.angle_gamma   90.00
#
_symmetry.space_group_name_H-M   'P 1'
#
loop_
_entity.id
_entity.type
_entity.pdbx_description
1 polymer ?
#
loop_
_entity_poly.entity_id
_entity_poly.type
_entity_poly.pdbx_seq_one_letter_code
_entity_poly.pdbx_strand_id
1 'polypeptide(L)'
;MVISFEREKCSNLKVAESQEWLVTNGIGGYASGTITNLLTRRYHGLLIAALQPPLGRTLLLTKLDETAGYKDRDYPLYCNRWADGTINPEGYQQIESFHLEGTIPVWKFSFADVILEKRIWMEEGENTTYIHYNLGSGSQPLNLAIKALINHRDHHHHTNASDWQIGIDKTNKGICLQAFPKATPLYLLTHPQIDDKTLVSTPANDWYYGFNLAVEKYRGQQELEDHLHAVTFNAQLEVGKSLTIVASTKENPTTNGEEALTSRRAYEQQIIQKFATSKTSQPEEKNPVVKFWKSLTASSSQTKHQVAKPTPEWINQLVLAANQFIVDRKSPKHPDGKTIIAGYHWFEDWGRDTMISLPGLTICTKQFNVARSILQTFAKYVDGGMLPNRFPDSGATPD
;
A
#
# COMPACT_ATOMS: atom_id res chain seq x y z
N MET A 1 13.87 0.52 -13.96
CA MET A 1 12.63 -0.05 -13.38
C MET A 1 12.76 -1.56 -13.37
N VAL A 2 12.68 -2.16 -12.18
CA VAL A 2 12.90 -3.60 -12.01
C VAL A 2 11.65 -4.43 -12.35
N ILE A 3 10.47 -3.90 -12.04
CA ILE A 3 9.18 -4.54 -12.27
C ILE A 3 8.36 -3.63 -13.17
N SER A 4 8.15 -4.05 -14.42
CA SER A 4 7.33 -3.34 -15.39
C SER A 4 6.60 -4.31 -16.32
N PHE A 5 5.43 -3.87 -16.78
CA PHE A 5 4.55 -4.56 -17.70
C PHE A 5 4.09 -3.55 -18.75
N GLU A 6 4.34 -3.86 -20.01
CA GLU A 6 3.91 -3.05 -21.14
C GLU A 6 2.49 -3.45 -21.60
N ARG A 7 1.94 -2.70 -22.55
CA ARG A 7 0.57 -2.80 -23.05
C ARG A 7 0.14 -4.22 -23.36
N GLU A 8 0.99 -5.04 -23.99
CA GLU A 8 0.68 -6.43 -24.34
C GLU A 8 0.25 -7.26 -23.12
N LYS A 9 0.93 -7.08 -21.97
CA LYS A 9 0.61 -7.80 -20.74
C LYS A 9 -0.53 -7.12 -19.98
N CYS A 10 -0.52 -5.79 -19.90
CA CYS A 10 -1.52 -5.03 -19.15
C CYS A 10 -2.92 -5.13 -19.75
N SER A 11 -3.04 -5.17 -21.08
CA SER A 11 -4.31 -5.29 -21.80
C SER A 11 -4.79 -6.75 -21.96
N ASN A 12 -4.01 -7.74 -21.53
CA ASN A 12 -4.43 -9.14 -21.49
C ASN A 12 -5.01 -9.47 -20.10
N LEU A 13 -6.34 -9.53 -20.01
CA LEU A 13 -7.04 -9.73 -18.74
C LEU A 13 -6.52 -10.94 -17.94
N LYS A 14 -6.32 -12.10 -18.57
CA LYS A 14 -5.87 -13.32 -17.89
C LYS A 14 -4.48 -13.17 -17.27
N VAL A 15 -3.61 -12.40 -17.91
CA VAL A 15 -2.27 -12.11 -17.41
C VAL A 15 -2.36 -11.05 -16.32
N ALA A 16 -2.96 -9.90 -16.62
CA ALA A 16 -2.96 -8.74 -15.74
C ALA A 16 -3.78 -8.95 -14.45
N GLU A 17 -4.85 -9.74 -14.46
CA GLU A 17 -5.63 -10.05 -13.25
C GLU A 17 -4.88 -10.97 -12.27
N SER A 18 -3.86 -11.70 -12.76
CA SER A 18 -3.00 -12.57 -11.93
C SER A 18 -1.84 -11.84 -11.28
N GLN A 19 -1.57 -10.59 -11.69
CA GLN A 19 -0.48 -9.78 -11.14
C GLN A 19 -1.05 -8.85 -10.07
N GLU A 20 -0.63 -9.08 -8.83
CA GLU A 20 -1.07 -8.32 -7.66
C GLU A 20 0.03 -7.33 -7.22
N TRP A 21 -0.37 -6.17 -6.71
CA TRP A 21 0.52 -5.18 -6.10
C TRP A 21 0.17 -5.00 -4.63
N LEU A 22 1.16 -4.56 -3.83
CA LEU A 22 1.01 -4.31 -2.40
C LEU A 22 1.72 -2.99 -2.05
N VAL A 23 1.06 -2.17 -1.25
CA VAL A 23 1.67 -1.06 -0.51
C VAL A 23 1.25 -1.13 0.95
N THR A 24 2.19 -0.83 1.85
CA THR A 24 1.98 -0.92 3.31
C THR A 24 2.30 0.40 3.99
N ASN A 25 1.72 0.62 5.18
CA ASN A 25 1.91 1.83 5.98
C ASN A 25 2.80 1.66 7.23
N GLY A 26 3.48 0.52 7.37
CA GLY A 26 4.37 0.29 8.51
C GLY A 26 3.66 0.09 9.86
N ILE A 27 2.32 0.01 9.89
CA ILE A 27 1.53 -0.25 11.11
C ILE A 27 0.56 -1.42 10.95
N GLY A 28 0.80 -2.30 9.96
CA GLY A 28 -0.03 -3.46 9.67
C GLY A 28 -1.16 -3.22 8.67
N GLY A 29 -1.48 -1.96 8.35
CA GLY A 29 -2.41 -1.59 7.29
C GLY A 29 -1.77 -1.65 5.91
N TYR A 30 -2.61 -1.84 4.89
CA TYR A 30 -2.14 -2.01 3.51
C TYR A 30 -3.20 -1.60 2.48
N ALA A 31 -2.74 -1.43 1.24
CA ALA A 31 -3.57 -1.44 0.05
C ALA A 31 -3.03 -2.48 -0.94
N SER A 32 -3.94 -3.16 -1.64
CA SER A 32 -3.61 -4.23 -2.57
C SER A 32 -4.70 -4.38 -3.62
N GLY A 33 -4.30 -4.85 -4.80
CA GLY A 33 -5.20 -5.15 -5.90
C GLY A 33 -4.47 -5.77 -7.07
N THR A 34 -5.19 -5.97 -8.18
CA THR A 34 -4.59 -6.41 -9.44
C THR A 34 -4.15 -5.23 -10.29
N ILE A 35 -3.30 -5.47 -11.30
CA ILE A 35 -2.96 -4.46 -12.32
C ILE A 35 -4.24 -3.93 -13.01
N THR A 36 -5.25 -4.77 -13.20
CA THR A 36 -6.50 -4.39 -13.88
C THR A 36 -7.49 -3.59 -13.03
N ASN A 37 -7.18 -3.33 -11.76
CA ASN A 37 -8.12 -2.78 -10.77
C ASN A 37 -9.37 -3.66 -10.55
N LEU A 38 -9.36 -4.91 -11.01
CA LEU A 38 -10.39 -5.92 -10.76
C LEU A 38 -10.15 -6.59 -9.40
N LEU A 39 -11.22 -6.77 -8.62
CA LEU A 39 -11.20 -7.49 -7.35
C LEU A 39 -11.24 -9.00 -7.60
N THR A 40 -10.21 -9.73 -7.18
CA THR A 40 -10.21 -11.21 -7.26
C THR A 40 -10.23 -11.87 -5.89
N ARG A 41 -9.98 -11.09 -4.82
CA ARG A 41 -9.95 -11.55 -3.43
C ARG A 41 -10.61 -10.54 -2.51
N ARG A 42 -11.13 -11.00 -1.36
CA ARG A 42 -11.68 -10.14 -0.30
C ARG A 42 -10.63 -9.24 0.39
N TYR A 43 -9.36 -9.53 0.12
CA TYR A 43 -8.21 -8.81 0.67
C TYR A 43 -7.72 -7.69 -0.25
N HIS A 44 -8.40 -7.47 -1.38
CA HIS A 44 -8.19 -6.29 -2.21
C HIS A 44 -8.90 -5.10 -1.62
N GLY A 45 -8.23 -3.96 -1.64
CA GLY A 45 -8.67 -2.74 -0.98
C GLY A 45 -7.68 -1.62 -1.20
N LEU A 46 -8.19 -0.39 -1.35
CA LEU A 46 -7.37 0.83 -1.35
C LEU A 46 -7.09 1.34 0.07
N LEU A 47 -7.84 0.89 1.07
CA LEU A 47 -7.49 1.10 2.47
C LEU A 47 -8.00 -0.06 3.31
N ILE A 48 -7.09 -0.95 3.68
CA ILE A 48 -7.29 -1.95 4.73
C ILE A 48 -6.54 -1.44 5.96
N ALA A 49 -7.29 -0.80 6.86
CA ALA A 49 -6.77 -0.08 8.00
C ALA A 49 -6.50 -1.04 9.17
N ALA A 50 -5.31 -0.98 9.76
CA ALA A 50 -5.06 -1.64 11.04
C ALA A 50 -5.62 -0.74 12.15
N LEU A 51 -6.82 -1.08 12.64
CA LEU A 51 -7.49 -0.29 13.69
C LEU A 51 -6.91 -0.57 15.09
N GLN A 52 -6.15 -1.66 15.24
CA GLN A 52 -5.42 -2.02 16.46
C GLN A 52 -3.98 -2.42 16.09
N PRO A 53 -3.13 -1.48 15.61
CA PRO A 53 -1.84 -1.82 15.01
C PRO A 53 -0.98 -2.83 15.78
N PRO A 54 -0.45 -3.88 15.10
CA PRO A 54 -0.55 -4.14 13.66
C PRO A 54 -1.79 -4.96 13.22
N LEU A 55 -2.74 -5.15 14.13
CA LEU A 55 -3.89 -6.04 14.06
C LEU A 55 -5.20 -5.28 13.77
N GLY A 56 -6.32 -6.00 13.75
CA GLY A 56 -7.66 -5.41 13.56
C GLY A 56 -7.84 -4.79 12.16
N ARG A 57 -7.39 -5.52 11.14
CA ARG A 57 -7.38 -5.08 9.75
C ARG A 57 -8.81 -5.01 9.20
N THR A 58 -9.24 -3.79 8.91
CA THR A 58 -10.61 -3.48 8.48
C THR A 58 -10.58 -2.86 7.08
N LEU A 59 -11.33 -3.43 6.14
CA LEU A 59 -11.53 -2.84 4.82
C LEU A 59 -12.43 -1.60 4.96
N LEU A 60 -11.90 -0.44 4.60
CA LEU A 60 -12.62 0.85 4.64
C LEU A 60 -12.90 1.39 3.24
N LEU A 61 -11.89 1.41 2.36
CA LEU A 61 -12.05 1.77 0.96
C LEU A 61 -11.74 0.56 0.09
N THR A 62 -12.74 0.03 -0.61
CA THR A 62 -12.59 -1.13 -1.50
C THR A 62 -11.85 -0.74 -2.75
N LYS A 63 -12.43 0.15 -3.55
CA LYS A 63 -11.84 0.62 -4.80
C LYS A 63 -12.42 1.96 -5.23
N LEU A 64 -11.75 2.57 -6.20
CA LEU A 64 -12.29 3.68 -6.96
C LEU A 64 -12.63 3.15 -8.36
N ASP A 65 -13.86 3.40 -8.82
CA ASP A 65 -14.31 3.12 -10.18
C ASP A 65 -14.24 4.43 -10.98
N GLU A 66 -13.13 4.63 -11.70
CA GLU A 66 -12.85 5.89 -12.41
C GLU A 66 -13.30 5.85 -13.88
N THR A 67 -14.05 6.86 -14.29
CA THR A 67 -14.44 7.08 -15.70
C THR A 67 -13.89 8.41 -16.19
N ALA A 68 -13.12 8.37 -17.27
CA ALA A 68 -12.53 9.52 -17.92
C ALA A 68 -13.43 10.00 -19.08
N GLY A 69 -14.12 11.13 -18.91
CA GLY A 69 -14.89 11.80 -19.94
C GLY A 69 -14.02 12.72 -20.79
N TYR A 70 -13.92 12.46 -22.09
CA TYR A 70 -13.05 13.18 -23.01
C TYR A 70 -13.57 13.20 -24.46
N LYS A 71 -13.71 14.38 -25.07
CA LYS A 71 -14.25 14.57 -26.45
C LYS A 71 -15.58 13.83 -26.66
N ASP A 72 -16.53 14.05 -25.75
CA ASP A 72 -17.87 13.46 -25.76
C ASP A 72 -17.91 11.92 -25.69
N ARG A 73 -16.83 11.30 -25.19
CA ARG A 73 -16.74 9.85 -24.95
C ARG A 73 -16.27 9.56 -23.54
N ASP A 74 -16.78 8.47 -22.98
CA ASP A 74 -16.36 7.96 -21.69
C ASP A 74 -15.39 6.79 -21.86
N TYR A 75 -14.29 6.85 -21.12
CA TYR A 75 -13.26 5.84 -21.06
C TYR A 75 -13.20 5.30 -19.63
N PRO A 76 -13.78 4.12 -19.35
CA PRO A 76 -13.63 3.49 -18.04
C PRO A 76 -12.17 3.09 -17.82
N LEU A 77 -11.65 3.35 -16.63
CA LEU A 77 -10.27 3.03 -16.23
C LEU A 77 -10.19 1.90 -15.18
N TYR A 78 -11.35 1.34 -14.83
CA TYR A 78 -11.52 0.24 -13.90
C TYR A 78 -12.08 -1.01 -14.60
N CYS A 79 -12.01 -2.13 -13.90
CA CYS A 79 -12.56 -3.41 -14.34
C CYS A 79 -13.33 -4.05 -13.19
N ASN A 80 -14.45 -4.71 -13.49
CA ASN A 80 -15.26 -5.48 -12.52
C ASN A 80 -15.65 -6.82 -13.11
N ARG A 81 -15.73 -7.84 -12.27
CA ARG A 81 -16.31 -9.15 -12.58
C ARG A 81 -17.59 -9.31 -11.78
N TRP A 82 -18.68 -9.65 -12.46
CA TRP A 82 -19.99 -9.82 -11.86
C TRP A 82 -20.31 -11.29 -11.60
N ALA A 83 -21.38 -11.55 -10.83
CA ALA A 83 -21.75 -12.89 -10.37
C ALA A 83 -21.97 -13.91 -11.51
N ASP A 84 -22.44 -13.45 -12.67
CA ASP A 84 -22.63 -14.23 -13.90
C ASP A 84 -21.32 -14.50 -14.66
N GLY A 85 -20.19 -13.96 -14.18
CA GLY A 85 -18.88 -14.03 -14.80
C GLY A 85 -18.58 -12.92 -15.80
N THR A 86 -19.55 -12.03 -16.07
CA THR A 86 -19.39 -10.90 -16.98
C THR A 86 -18.29 -9.97 -16.48
N ILE A 87 -17.42 -9.55 -17.40
CA ILE A 87 -16.42 -8.52 -17.17
C ILE A 87 -16.91 -7.22 -17.77
N ASN A 88 -17.22 -6.24 -16.91
CA ASN A 88 -17.67 -4.94 -17.38
C ASN A 88 -17.52 -3.87 -16.29
N PRO A 89 -16.92 -2.71 -16.57
CA PRO A 89 -16.30 -2.33 -17.85
C PRO A 89 -14.92 -2.97 -18.07
N GLU A 90 -14.38 -2.81 -19.28
CA GLU A 90 -13.09 -3.36 -19.70
C GLU A 90 -11.94 -2.35 -19.61
N GLY A 91 -11.86 -1.57 -18.54
CA GLY A 91 -10.89 -0.47 -18.42
C GLY A 91 -9.42 -0.91 -18.48
N TYR A 92 -9.14 -2.21 -18.29
CA TYR A 92 -7.81 -2.80 -18.50
C TYR A 92 -7.27 -2.57 -19.92
N GLN A 93 -8.14 -2.37 -20.92
CA GLN A 93 -7.75 -2.07 -22.30
C GLN A 93 -7.10 -0.69 -22.46
N GLN A 94 -7.32 0.22 -21.50
CA GLN A 94 -6.73 1.56 -21.52
C GLN A 94 -5.36 1.61 -20.84
N ILE A 95 -4.93 0.53 -20.18
CA ILE A 95 -3.62 0.48 -19.50
C ILE A 95 -2.53 0.31 -20.54
N GLU A 96 -1.76 1.37 -20.75
CA GLU A 96 -0.58 1.38 -21.62
C GLU A 96 0.59 0.68 -20.95
N SER A 97 0.83 0.94 -19.66
CA SER A 97 1.85 0.25 -18.90
C SER A 97 1.58 0.31 -17.40
N PHE A 98 2.19 -0.63 -16.69
CA PHE A 98 2.25 -0.68 -15.24
C PHE A 98 3.69 -0.89 -14.81
N HIS A 99 4.13 -0.21 -13.76
CA HIS A 99 5.43 -0.47 -13.16
C HIS A 99 5.45 -0.11 -11.68
N LEU A 100 6.50 -0.53 -10.98
CA LEU A 100 6.81 -0.02 -9.65
C LEU A 100 7.89 1.06 -9.72
N GLU A 101 7.58 2.22 -9.13
CA GLU A 101 8.56 3.23 -8.76
C GLU A 101 8.92 3.02 -7.29
N GLY A 102 9.98 2.26 -7.02
CA GLY A 102 10.26 1.77 -5.68
C GLY A 102 9.14 0.85 -5.20
N THR A 103 8.39 1.20 -4.16
CA THR A 103 7.18 0.43 -3.78
C THR A 103 5.88 0.97 -4.37
N ILE A 104 5.91 2.10 -5.06
CA ILE A 104 4.72 2.80 -5.55
C ILE A 104 4.26 2.16 -6.87
N PRO A 105 3.08 1.51 -6.93
CA PRO A 105 2.49 1.10 -8.20
C PRO A 105 2.07 2.33 -9.03
N VAL A 106 2.44 2.30 -10.30
CA VAL A 106 2.19 3.36 -11.28
C VAL A 106 1.49 2.76 -12.50
N TRP A 107 0.34 3.29 -12.85
CA TRP A 107 -0.36 3.01 -14.09
C TRP A 107 -0.21 4.17 -15.04
N LYS A 108 0.08 3.88 -16.29
CA LYS A 108 -0.09 4.81 -17.39
C LYS A 108 -1.30 4.36 -18.21
N PHE A 109 -2.31 5.21 -18.29
CA PHE A 109 -3.46 5.02 -19.17
C PHE A 109 -3.26 5.81 -20.46
N SER A 110 -3.66 5.25 -21.60
CA SER A 110 -3.66 5.93 -22.89
C SER A 110 -4.94 5.65 -23.67
N PHE A 111 -5.63 6.72 -24.03
CA PHE A 111 -6.86 6.71 -24.81
C PHE A 111 -7.00 8.04 -25.56
N ALA A 112 -7.53 8.02 -26.79
CA ALA A 112 -7.48 9.18 -27.69
C ALA A 112 -6.05 9.76 -27.76
N ASP A 113 -5.87 11.05 -27.43
CA ASP A 113 -4.59 11.75 -27.30
C ASP A 113 -4.19 12.01 -25.82
N VAL A 114 -4.86 11.35 -24.88
CA VAL A 114 -4.63 11.48 -23.44
C VAL A 114 -3.58 10.49 -22.95
N ILE A 115 -2.69 11.00 -22.09
CA ILE A 115 -1.88 10.19 -21.17
C ILE A 115 -2.23 10.62 -19.75
N LEU A 116 -2.87 9.70 -19.02
CA LEU A 116 -3.20 9.88 -17.61
C LEU A 116 -2.37 8.89 -16.78
N GLU A 117 -1.68 9.38 -15.77
CA GLU A 117 -0.91 8.54 -14.86
C GLU A 117 -1.62 8.44 -13.51
N LYS A 118 -1.70 7.23 -12.95
CA LYS A 118 -2.24 6.95 -11.61
C LYS A 118 -1.14 6.38 -10.73
N ARG A 119 -1.02 6.86 -9.50
CA ARG A 119 -0.13 6.33 -8.46
C ARG A 119 -0.92 6.02 -7.20
N ILE A 120 -0.46 5.00 -6.45
CA ILE A 120 -1.02 4.67 -5.14
C ILE A 120 0.11 4.47 -4.14
N TRP A 121 0.04 5.10 -2.98
CA TRP A 121 0.95 4.83 -1.86
C TRP A 121 0.26 5.11 -0.53
N MET A 122 0.86 4.65 0.57
CA MET A 122 0.37 4.93 1.92
C MET A 122 1.35 5.81 2.69
N GLU A 123 0.78 6.62 3.59
CA GLU A 123 1.56 7.37 4.57
C GLU A 123 2.20 6.43 5.59
N GLU A 124 3.46 6.67 5.93
CA GLU A 124 4.15 5.85 6.93
C GLU A 124 3.57 6.14 8.33
N GLY A 125 3.17 5.11 9.05
CA GLY A 125 2.64 5.26 10.41
C GLY A 125 1.14 5.53 10.48
N GLU A 126 0.43 5.64 9.35
CA GLU A 126 -0.98 6.05 9.32
C GLU A 126 -1.85 5.19 8.41
N ASN A 127 -3.12 5.01 8.79
CA ASN A 127 -4.14 4.45 7.90
C ASN A 127 -4.60 5.53 6.92
N THR A 128 -3.67 5.97 6.06
CA THR A 128 -3.86 6.99 5.03
C THR A 128 -3.31 6.48 3.71
N THR A 129 -4.14 6.46 2.67
CA THR A 129 -3.76 6.08 1.30
C THR A 129 -3.98 7.27 0.36
N TYR A 130 -2.98 7.51 -0.49
CA TYR A 130 -3.01 8.51 -1.54
C TYR A 130 -3.27 7.83 -2.88
N ILE A 131 -4.28 8.30 -3.61
CA ILE A 131 -4.56 7.92 -4.99
C ILE A 131 -4.42 9.17 -5.84
N HIS A 132 -3.33 9.25 -6.59
CA HIS A 132 -2.91 10.45 -7.29
C HIS A 132 -3.01 10.25 -8.80
N TYR A 133 -3.59 11.22 -9.47
CA TYR A 133 -3.78 11.28 -10.91
C TYR A 133 -3.02 12.47 -11.47
N ASN A 134 -2.24 12.28 -12.53
CA ASN A 134 -1.56 13.34 -13.25
C ASN A 134 -1.93 13.28 -14.74
N LEU A 135 -2.46 14.37 -15.29
CA LEU A 135 -2.77 14.47 -16.71
C LEU A 135 -1.52 14.97 -17.46
N GLY A 136 -0.72 14.05 -17.98
CA GLY A 136 0.55 14.37 -18.62
C GLY A 136 0.39 14.96 -20.04
N SER A 137 -0.59 14.48 -20.80
CA SER A 137 -0.89 14.99 -22.15
C SER A 137 -2.37 14.93 -22.49
N GLY A 138 -2.79 15.80 -23.40
CA GLY A 138 -4.12 15.87 -24.00
C GLY A 138 -4.33 17.21 -24.69
N SER A 139 -5.22 17.29 -25.69
CA SER A 139 -5.53 18.57 -26.36
C SER A 139 -6.49 19.48 -25.59
N GLN A 140 -7.08 19.01 -24.49
CA GLN A 140 -8.08 19.73 -23.67
C GLN A 140 -8.14 19.10 -22.26
N PRO A 141 -8.84 19.72 -21.29
CA PRO A 141 -9.02 19.17 -19.95
C PRO A 141 -9.75 17.82 -19.96
N LEU A 142 -9.50 17.01 -18.94
CA LEU A 142 -10.12 15.71 -18.74
C LEU A 142 -11.17 15.77 -17.62
N ASN A 143 -12.38 15.28 -17.86
CA ASN A 143 -13.35 15.10 -16.77
C ASN A 143 -13.14 13.72 -16.15
N LEU A 144 -12.92 13.65 -14.84
CA LEU A 144 -12.82 12.41 -14.08
C LEU A 144 -14.03 12.28 -13.17
N ALA A 145 -14.84 11.24 -13.39
CA ALA A 145 -15.85 10.78 -12.46
C ALA A 145 -15.30 9.58 -11.67
N ILE A 146 -15.12 9.75 -10.37
CA ILE A 146 -14.45 8.79 -9.49
C ILE A 146 -15.46 8.30 -8.44
N LYS A 147 -15.99 7.11 -8.65
CA LYS A 147 -16.93 6.47 -7.73
C LYS A 147 -16.18 5.74 -6.62
N ALA A 148 -16.41 6.12 -5.36
CA ALA A 148 -15.82 5.47 -4.21
C ALA A 148 -16.71 4.33 -3.71
N LEU A 149 -16.22 3.09 -3.86
CA LEU A 149 -16.83 1.90 -3.29
C LEU A 149 -16.18 1.60 -1.95
N ILE A 150 -16.98 1.54 -0.89
CA ILE A 150 -16.52 1.39 0.48
C ILE A 150 -17.04 0.12 1.12
N ASN A 151 -16.42 -0.21 2.24
CA ASN A 151 -16.85 -1.25 3.15
C ASN A 151 -16.48 -0.84 4.59
N HIS A 152 -16.87 -1.63 5.57
CA HIS A 152 -16.44 -1.53 6.95
C HIS A 152 -16.55 -2.92 7.58
N ARG A 153 -15.63 -3.80 7.18
CA ARG A 153 -15.57 -5.18 7.65
C ARG A 153 -14.16 -5.61 7.96
N ASP A 154 -14.06 -6.60 8.84
CA ASP A 154 -12.82 -7.35 9.01
C ASP A 154 -12.36 -7.95 7.66
N HIS A 155 -11.05 -7.90 7.41
CA HIS A 155 -10.48 -8.31 6.11
C HIS A 155 -10.58 -9.82 5.83
N HIS A 156 -10.82 -10.67 6.83
CA HIS A 156 -11.06 -12.10 6.68
C HIS A 156 -12.55 -12.43 6.42
N HIS A 157 -13.45 -11.48 6.67
CA HIS A 157 -14.90 -11.65 6.49
C HIS A 157 -15.36 -11.13 5.12
N HIS A 158 -16.65 -11.30 4.83
CA HIS A 158 -17.31 -10.74 3.65
C HIS A 158 -18.43 -9.81 4.07
N THR A 159 -18.83 -8.99 3.12
CA THR A 159 -20.04 -8.19 3.22
C THR A 159 -21.03 -8.71 2.19
N ASN A 160 -22.21 -9.08 2.68
CA ASN A 160 -23.41 -9.04 1.86
C ASN A 160 -24.08 -7.71 2.15
N ALA A 161 -24.75 -7.15 1.15
CA ALA A 161 -25.50 -5.91 1.33
C ALA A 161 -26.42 -6.03 2.54
N SER A 162 -26.40 -5.00 3.36
CA SER A 162 -27.21 -4.91 4.57
C SER A 162 -27.76 -3.50 4.70
N ASP A 163 -28.66 -3.29 5.65
CA ASP A 163 -29.28 -1.99 5.92
C ASP A 163 -28.32 -1.04 6.66
N TRP A 164 -27.13 -0.80 6.10
CA TRP A 164 -26.21 0.22 6.61
C TRP A 164 -26.84 1.60 6.43
N GLN A 165 -26.97 2.31 7.55
CA GLN A 165 -27.30 3.73 7.54
C GLN A 165 -26.01 4.52 7.65
N ILE A 166 -25.37 4.76 6.51
CA ILE A 166 -24.12 5.53 6.48
C ILE A 166 -24.41 7.00 6.75
N GLY A 167 -23.73 7.55 7.76
CA GLY A 167 -23.62 8.99 7.95
C GLY A 167 -22.59 9.56 6.97
N ILE A 168 -23.00 10.56 6.18
CA ILE A 168 -22.13 11.28 5.25
C ILE A 168 -22.12 12.76 5.62
N ASP A 169 -21.02 13.21 6.20
CA ASP A 169 -20.83 14.60 6.58
C ASP A 169 -19.83 15.28 5.63
N LYS A 170 -20.19 16.49 5.16
CA LYS A 170 -19.25 17.31 4.40
C LYS A 170 -18.19 17.89 5.33
N THR A 171 -16.95 17.90 4.86
CA THR A 171 -15.82 18.58 5.50
C THR A 171 -15.33 19.71 4.60
N ASN A 172 -14.40 20.53 5.09
CA ASN A 172 -13.76 21.59 4.29
C ASN A 172 -12.89 21.06 3.13
N LYS A 173 -12.53 19.77 3.14
CA LYS A 173 -11.59 19.16 2.19
C LYS A 173 -12.17 17.92 1.51
N GLY A 174 -13.45 17.62 1.67
CA GLY A 174 -14.07 16.38 1.15
C GLY A 174 -15.22 15.91 2.03
N ILE A 175 -15.25 14.62 2.35
CA ILE A 175 -16.32 14.02 3.15
C ILE A 175 -15.79 13.11 4.27
N CYS A 176 -16.60 12.98 5.32
CA CYS A 176 -16.46 11.99 6.38
C CYS A 176 -17.60 10.96 6.24
N LEU A 177 -17.24 9.69 6.25
CA LEU A 177 -18.15 8.56 6.14
C LEU A 177 -18.13 7.77 7.45
N GLN A 178 -19.30 7.55 8.03
CA GLN A 178 -19.46 6.71 9.21
C GLN A 178 -20.44 5.58 8.92
N ALA A 179 -19.94 4.34 8.82
CA ALA A 179 -20.73 3.17 8.41
C ALA A 179 -21.86 2.83 9.40
N PHE A 180 -21.63 3.00 10.70
CA PHE A 180 -22.58 2.80 11.78
C PHE A 180 -22.13 3.54 13.05
N PRO A 181 -22.99 3.72 14.07
CA PRO A 181 -22.61 4.41 15.30
C PRO A 181 -21.36 3.81 15.95
N LYS A 182 -20.36 4.65 16.24
CA LYS A 182 -19.04 4.28 16.80
C LYS A 182 -18.08 3.56 15.84
N ALA A 183 -18.43 3.35 14.57
CA ALA A 183 -17.46 2.92 13.56
C ALA A 183 -16.32 3.94 13.45
N THR A 184 -15.11 3.46 13.17
CA THR A 184 -14.01 4.35 12.81
C THR A 184 -14.38 5.09 11.52
N PRO A 185 -14.33 6.44 11.50
CA PRO A 185 -14.70 7.20 10.32
C PRO A 185 -13.70 6.98 9.18
N LEU A 186 -14.21 6.97 7.96
CA LEU A 186 -13.42 7.05 6.73
C LEU A 186 -13.56 8.47 6.17
N TYR A 187 -12.44 9.18 6.09
CA TYR A 187 -12.36 10.47 5.41
C TYR A 187 -11.91 10.24 3.97
N LEU A 188 -12.68 10.78 3.02
CA LEU A 188 -12.29 10.87 1.61
C LEU A 188 -12.11 12.34 1.25
N LEU A 189 -10.86 12.74 1.10
CA LEU A 189 -10.44 14.13 1.03
C LEU A 189 -9.69 14.43 -0.27
N THR A 190 -9.65 15.69 -0.64
CA THR A 190 -8.88 16.23 -1.75
C THR A 190 -8.10 17.46 -1.30
N HIS A 191 -7.09 17.84 -2.09
CA HIS A 191 -6.38 19.09 -1.83
C HIS A 191 -7.21 20.29 -2.35
N PRO A 192 -7.36 21.39 -1.59
CA PRO A 192 -8.18 22.55 -1.98
C PRO A 192 -7.74 23.33 -3.23
N GLN A 193 -6.68 22.92 -3.94
CA GLN A 193 -6.17 23.64 -5.11
C GLN A 193 -7.03 23.48 -6.37
N ILE A 194 -7.99 22.56 -6.36
CA ILE A 194 -9.04 22.51 -7.39
C ILE A 194 -10.10 23.49 -6.91
N ASP A 195 -10.29 24.61 -7.62
CA ASP A 195 -11.33 25.60 -7.31
C ASP A 195 -12.62 24.87 -6.89
N ASP A 196 -13.29 25.31 -5.82
CA ASP A 196 -14.53 24.68 -5.30
C ASP A 196 -15.64 24.48 -6.37
N LYS A 197 -15.48 25.07 -7.56
CA LYS A 197 -16.36 24.89 -8.72
C LYS A 197 -16.06 23.64 -9.56
N THR A 198 -14.86 23.05 -9.46
CA THR A 198 -14.42 21.95 -10.33
C THR A 198 -14.49 20.58 -9.68
N LEU A 199 -14.64 20.47 -8.35
CA LEU A 199 -14.86 19.20 -7.66
C LEU A 199 -16.26 19.13 -7.06
N VAL A 200 -17.15 18.32 -7.65
CA VAL A 200 -18.48 18.05 -7.09
C VAL A 200 -18.49 16.66 -6.47
N SER A 201 -18.67 16.59 -5.15
CA SER A 201 -18.99 15.35 -4.45
C SER A 201 -20.50 15.16 -4.40
N THR A 202 -20.98 14.08 -4.99
CA THR A 202 -22.38 13.66 -4.90
C THR A 202 -22.45 12.45 -3.97
N PRO A 203 -22.97 12.60 -2.74
CA PRO A 203 -23.24 11.46 -1.88
C PRO A 203 -24.14 10.46 -2.60
N ALA A 204 -23.87 9.18 -2.38
CA ALA A 204 -24.66 8.07 -2.86
C ALA A 204 -24.91 7.10 -1.70
N ASN A 205 -25.88 6.21 -1.88
CA ASN A 205 -26.17 5.15 -0.92
C ASN A 205 -26.69 3.90 -1.63
N ASP A 206 -26.05 3.59 -2.76
CA ASP A 206 -26.43 2.48 -3.62
C ASP A 206 -25.49 1.30 -3.39
N TRP A 207 -26.06 0.15 -3.08
CA TRP A 207 -25.31 -1.10 -3.05
C TRP A 207 -25.05 -1.61 -4.46
N TYR A 208 -23.80 -1.98 -4.72
CA TYR A 208 -23.38 -2.73 -5.89
C TYR A 208 -23.21 -4.18 -5.49
N TYR A 209 -23.94 -5.05 -6.17
CA TYR A 209 -24.09 -6.45 -5.77
C TYR A 209 -23.27 -7.39 -6.64
N GLY A 210 -22.81 -8.48 -6.03
CA GLY A 210 -22.31 -9.64 -6.75
C GLY A 210 -20.97 -9.41 -7.45
N PHE A 211 -20.02 -8.75 -6.80
CA PHE A 211 -18.63 -8.76 -7.25
C PHE A 211 -18.09 -10.19 -7.12
N ASN A 212 -17.67 -10.77 -8.25
CA ASN A 212 -17.16 -12.14 -8.28
C ASN A 212 -15.64 -12.17 -8.03
N LEU A 213 -15.28 -12.67 -6.86
CA LEU A 213 -13.92 -12.86 -6.39
C LEU A 213 -13.37 -14.19 -6.88
N ALA A 214 -12.91 -14.22 -8.14
CA ALA A 214 -12.51 -15.45 -8.83
C ALA A 214 -11.44 -16.27 -8.10
N VAL A 215 -10.57 -15.65 -7.31
CA VAL A 215 -9.54 -16.38 -6.56
C VAL A 215 -10.10 -16.92 -5.23
N GLU A 216 -11.08 -16.27 -4.61
CA GLU A 216 -11.81 -16.87 -3.47
C GLU A 216 -12.60 -18.10 -3.92
N LYS A 217 -13.25 -18.02 -5.10
CA LYS A 217 -13.88 -19.18 -5.75
C LYS A 217 -12.91 -20.35 -5.93
N TYR A 218 -11.74 -20.09 -6.51
CA TYR A 218 -10.70 -21.10 -6.71
C TYR A 218 -10.26 -21.76 -5.38
N ARG A 219 -10.28 -21.01 -4.28
CA ARG A 219 -9.94 -21.49 -2.93
C ARG A 219 -11.09 -22.22 -2.22
N GLY A 220 -12.26 -22.37 -2.86
CA GLY A 220 -13.45 -22.95 -2.25
C GLY A 220 -14.06 -22.08 -1.15
N GLN A 221 -13.83 -20.75 -1.21
CA GLN A 221 -14.37 -19.78 -0.28
C GLN A 221 -15.58 -19.06 -0.90
N GLN A 222 -16.33 -18.31 -0.08
CA GLN A 222 -17.41 -17.46 -0.57
C GLN A 222 -16.88 -16.49 -1.63
N GLU A 223 -17.50 -16.53 -2.82
CA GLU A 223 -16.98 -15.92 -4.05
C GLU A 223 -17.65 -14.60 -4.42
N LEU A 224 -18.76 -14.26 -3.75
CA LEU A 224 -19.50 -13.03 -4.02
C LEU A 224 -19.35 -12.07 -2.85
N GLU A 225 -19.23 -10.79 -3.19
CA GLU A 225 -19.22 -9.71 -2.22
C GLU A 225 -19.97 -8.49 -2.75
N ASP A 226 -20.59 -7.74 -1.84
CA ASP A 226 -21.29 -6.50 -2.15
C ASP A 226 -20.53 -5.31 -1.57
N HIS A 227 -20.59 -4.17 -2.26
CA HIS A 227 -19.92 -2.94 -1.86
C HIS A 227 -20.85 -1.74 -2.00
N LEU A 228 -20.76 -0.79 -1.07
CA LEU A 228 -21.57 0.41 -1.11
C LEU A 228 -20.87 1.52 -1.89
N HIS A 229 -21.57 2.13 -2.84
CA HIS A 229 -21.19 3.39 -3.43
C HIS A 229 -21.56 4.53 -2.47
N ALA A 230 -20.54 5.16 -1.87
CA ALA A 230 -20.75 6.23 -0.90
C ALA A 230 -20.70 7.64 -1.51
N VAL A 231 -19.84 7.86 -2.49
CA VAL A 231 -19.69 9.17 -3.13
C VAL A 231 -19.12 9.03 -4.54
N THR A 232 -19.54 9.91 -5.45
CA THR A 232 -18.81 10.15 -6.69
C THR A 232 -18.17 11.54 -6.64
N PHE A 233 -16.85 11.59 -6.88
CA PHE A 233 -16.12 12.83 -7.10
C PHE A 233 -16.07 13.13 -8.59
N ASN A 234 -16.57 14.30 -9.01
CA ASN A 234 -16.46 14.77 -10.38
C ASN A 234 -15.45 15.90 -10.43
N ALA A 235 -14.33 15.70 -11.12
CA ALA A 235 -13.24 16.66 -11.23
C ALA A 235 -12.92 16.97 -12.69
N GLN A 236 -12.74 18.24 -13.04
CA GLN A 236 -12.07 18.61 -14.28
C GLN A 236 -10.56 18.76 -14.02
N LEU A 237 -9.76 17.97 -14.72
CA LEU A 237 -8.31 17.93 -14.59
C LEU A 237 -7.66 18.59 -15.82
N GLU A 238 -6.98 19.70 -15.58
CA GLU A 238 -6.23 20.44 -16.59
C GLU A 238 -4.92 19.72 -16.98
N VAL A 239 -4.46 19.92 -18.23
CA VAL A 239 -3.22 19.31 -18.72
C VAL A 239 -2.02 19.85 -17.94
N GLY A 240 -1.15 18.94 -17.48
CA GLY A 240 -0.02 19.24 -16.61
C GLY A 240 -0.40 19.45 -15.13
N LYS A 241 -1.68 19.25 -14.75
CA LYS A 241 -2.14 19.29 -13.36
C LYS A 241 -2.39 17.89 -12.82
N SER A 242 -2.55 17.84 -11.49
CA SER A 242 -2.81 16.62 -10.75
C SER A 242 -4.03 16.73 -9.84
N LEU A 243 -4.68 15.60 -9.59
CA LEU A 243 -5.71 15.41 -8.58
C LEU A 243 -5.24 14.33 -7.61
N THR A 244 -5.50 14.49 -6.31
CA THR A 244 -5.26 13.43 -5.32
C THR A 244 -6.52 13.20 -4.50
N ILE A 245 -6.97 11.95 -4.46
CA ILE A 245 -7.95 11.46 -3.50
C ILE A 245 -7.18 10.85 -2.32
N VAL A 246 -7.48 11.30 -1.12
CA VAL A 246 -6.86 10.84 0.13
C VAL A 246 -7.91 10.09 0.94
N ALA A 247 -7.68 8.81 1.16
CA ALA A 247 -8.50 7.97 2.02
C ALA A 247 -7.82 7.82 3.38
N SER A 248 -8.43 8.28 4.47
CA SER A 248 -7.79 8.27 5.79
C SER A 248 -8.76 7.95 6.92
N THR A 249 -8.24 7.41 8.03
CA THR A 249 -8.98 7.38 9.31
C THR A 249 -8.75 8.64 10.16
N LYS A 250 -7.96 9.61 9.69
CA LYS A 250 -7.73 10.90 10.34
C LYS A 250 -8.54 11.98 9.65
N GLU A 251 -9.04 12.92 10.43
CA GLU A 251 -9.78 14.09 9.93
C GLU A 251 -8.90 15.07 9.16
N ASN A 252 -7.65 15.24 9.60
CA ASN A 252 -6.74 16.24 9.07
C ASN A 252 -5.39 15.63 8.61
N PRO A 253 -5.37 14.68 7.67
CA PRO A 253 -4.13 14.20 7.07
C PRO A 253 -3.55 15.27 6.12
N THR A 254 -2.28 15.11 5.73
CA THR A 254 -1.73 15.86 4.60
C THR A 254 -2.55 15.53 3.36
N THR A 255 -3.16 16.52 2.71
CA THR A 255 -3.94 16.32 1.48
C THR A 255 -3.19 16.68 0.20
N ASN A 256 -2.05 17.37 0.33
CA ASN A 256 -1.20 17.70 -0.81
C ASN A 256 -0.47 16.45 -1.29
N GLY A 257 -0.94 15.86 -2.40
CA GLY A 257 -0.38 14.62 -2.94
C GLY A 257 1.06 14.74 -3.42
N GLU A 258 1.49 15.90 -3.92
CA GLU A 258 2.87 16.11 -4.39
C GLU A 258 3.87 16.16 -3.23
N GLU A 259 3.48 16.83 -2.13
CA GLU A 259 4.25 16.85 -0.89
C GLU A 259 4.34 15.46 -0.25
N ALA A 260 3.21 14.74 -0.19
CA ALA A 260 3.17 13.37 0.32
C ALA A 260 3.99 12.40 -0.55
N LEU A 261 3.94 12.53 -1.88
CA LEU A 261 4.74 11.72 -2.81
C LEU A 261 6.24 11.99 -2.64
N THR A 262 6.63 13.26 -2.50
CA THR A 262 8.02 13.65 -2.23
C THR A 262 8.51 13.04 -0.93
N SER A 263 7.67 13.09 0.12
CA SER A 263 7.98 12.49 1.43
C SER A 263 8.14 10.96 1.32
N ARG A 264 7.27 10.28 0.58
CA ARG A 264 7.38 8.83 0.33
C ARG A 264 8.67 8.46 -0.39
N ARG A 265 9.01 9.18 -1.46
CA ARG A 265 10.27 8.97 -2.20
C ARG A 265 11.49 9.20 -1.30
N ALA A 266 11.48 10.25 -0.49
CA ALA A 266 12.55 10.52 0.46
C ALA A 266 12.70 9.39 1.50
N TYR A 267 11.59 8.86 2.03
CA TYR A 267 11.59 7.71 2.93
C TYR A 267 12.24 6.46 2.30
N GLU A 268 11.85 6.11 1.08
CA GLU A 268 12.43 4.95 0.37
C GLU A 268 13.93 5.15 0.06
N GLN A 269 14.32 6.35 -0.33
CA GLN A 269 15.74 6.68 -0.54
C GLN A 269 16.56 6.57 0.76
N GLN A 270 16.00 6.96 1.92
CA GLN A 270 16.68 6.76 3.20
C GLN A 270 16.91 5.28 3.52
N ILE A 271 15.94 4.40 3.21
CA ILE A 271 16.10 2.95 3.39
C ILE A 271 17.21 2.42 2.48
N ILE A 272 17.19 2.78 1.19
CA ILE A 272 18.22 2.38 0.23
C ILE A 272 19.60 2.89 0.66
N GLN A 273 19.70 4.14 1.12
CA GLN A 273 20.96 4.72 1.56
C GLN A 273 21.50 4.04 2.83
N LYS A 274 20.64 3.70 3.79
CA LYS A 274 21.03 2.91 4.97
C LYS A 274 21.59 1.54 4.57
N PHE A 275 20.97 0.88 3.58
CA PHE A 275 21.49 -0.38 3.05
C PHE A 275 22.83 -0.20 2.32
N ALA A 276 22.90 0.76 1.38
CA ALA A 276 24.05 0.98 0.50
C ALA A 276 25.30 1.49 1.26
N THR A 277 25.12 2.20 2.37
CA THR A 277 26.26 2.70 3.16
C THR A 277 26.99 1.55 3.84
N SER A 278 28.11 1.09 3.27
CA SER A 278 29.10 0.34 4.04
C SER A 278 29.83 1.34 4.94
N LYS A 279 29.30 1.61 6.14
CA LYS A 279 30.22 2.02 7.19
C LYS A 279 31.09 0.80 7.51
N THR A 280 32.20 0.66 6.78
CA THR A 280 33.45 0.20 7.39
C THR A 280 33.84 1.27 8.41
N SER A 281 33.09 1.37 9.50
CA SER A 281 33.72 1.70 10.75
C SER A 281 34.67 0.54 10.98
N GLN A 282 35.94 0.70 10.62
CA GLN A 282 36.98 -0.01 11.35
C GLN A 282 36.66 0.30 12.80
N PRO A 283 36.26 -0.69 13.62
CA PRO A 283 36.26 -0.44 15.04
C PRO A 283 37.67 0.05 15.34
N GLU A 284 37.84 1.15 16.08
CA GLU A 284 39.13 1.36 16.71
C GLU A 284 39.47 0.05 17.42
N GLU A 285 40.45 -0.68 16.91
CA GLU A 285 40.87 -1.96 17.48
C GLU A 285 41.56 -1.66 18.80
N LYS A 286 40.76 -1.58 19.86
CA LYS A 286 41.21 -1.32 21.23
C LYS A 286 41.99 -2.48 21.82
N ASN A 287 41.99 -3.66 21.17
CA ASN A 287 42.75 -4.82 21.61
C ASN A 287 44.19 -4.76 21.05
N PRO A 288 45.21 -4.51 21.90
CA PRO A 288 46.60 -4.35 21.45
C PRO A 288 47.19 -5.61 20.82
N VAL A 289 46.69 -6.80 21.17
CA VAL A 289 47.17 -8.08 20.61
C VAL A 289 46.74 -8.23 19.15
N VAL A 290 45.48 -7.89 18.84
CA VAL A 290 44.96 -7.95 17.46
C VAL A 290 45.67 -6.94 16.56
N LYS A 291 45.95 -5.74 17.10
CA LYS A 291 46.68 -4.68 16.41
C LYS A 291 48.12 -5.09 16.07
N PHE A 292 48.81 -5.77 16.99
CA PHE A 292 50.17 -6.29 16.81
C PHE A 292 50.25 -7.39 15.74
N TRP A 293 49.32 -8.35 15.74
CA TRP A 293 49.31 -9.40 14.72
C TRP A 293 48.99 -8.86 13.32
N LYS A 294 48.07 -7.90 13.19
CA LYS A 294 47.79 -7.26 11.90
C LYS A 294 48.95 -6.42 11.36
N SER A 295 49.74 -5.78 12.24
CA SER A 295 50.93 -5.06 11.79
C SER A 295 52.01 -5.98 11.21
N LEU A 296 52.02 -7.26 11.60
CA LEU A 296 52.96 -8.27 11.09
C LEU A 296 52.48 -8.92 9.78
N THR A 297 51.17 -8.88 9.48
CA THR A 297 50.59 -9.46 8.25
C THR A 297 50.25 -8.43 7.18
N ALA A 298 50.44 -7.14 7.46
CA ALA A 298 50.18 -6.06 6.51
C ALA A 298 51.28 -6.01 5.43
N SER A 299 51.24 -6.93 4.47
CA SER A 299 51.93 -6.74 3.19
C SER A 299 51.36 -5.51 2.51
N SER A 300 52.23 -4.69 1.93
CA SER A 300 51.99 -3.44 1.21
C SER A 300 51.10 -3.57 -0.04
N SER A 301 49.88 -4.08 0.09
CA SER A 301 48.85 -3.90 -0.92
C SER A 301 48.30 -2.49 -0.78
N GLN A 302 48.71 -1.59 -1.67
CA GLN A 302 48.04 -0.32 -1.92
C GLN A 302 46.53 -0.56 -1.94
N THR A 303 45.84 -0.03 -0.93
CA THR A 303 44.38 0.04 -0.89
C THR A 303 43.96 0.96 -2.03
N LYS A 304 43.79 0.38 -3.23
CA LYS A 304 42.92 0.99 -4.23
C LYS A 304 41.60 1.20 -3.52
N HIS A 305 41.20 2.46 -3.32
CA HIS A 305 39.83 2.80 -3.00
C HIS A 305 38.97 2.25 -4.15
N GLN A 306 38.56 0.98 -4.02
CA GLN A 306 37.52 0.42 -4.85
C GLN A 306 36.28 1.21 -4.45
N VAL A 307 35.94 2.18 -5.28
CA VAL A 307 34.62 2.82 -5.25
C VAL A 307 33.63 1.66 -5.28
N ALA A 308 32.88 1.49 -4.19
CA ALA A 308 31.92 0.41 -4.06
C ALA A 308 31.02 0.46 -5.31
N LYS A 309 30.93 -0.66 -6.03
CA LYS A 309 30.04 -0.74 -7.18
C LYS A 309 28.62 -0.35 -6.72
N PRO A 310 27.89 0.48 -7.49
CA PRO A 310 26.52 0.83 -7.13
C PRO A 310 25.69 -0.45 -7.01
N THR A 311 24.87 -0.51 -5.96
CA THR A 311 23.95 -1.62 -5.73
C THR A 311 23.06 -1.82 -6.96
N PRO A 312 22.97 -3.04 -7.53
CA PRO A 312 22.02 -3.35 -8.60
C PRO A 312 20.59 -2.95 -8.26
N GLU A 313 19.85 -2.41 -9.22
CA GLU A 313 18.49 -1.89 -9.01
C GLU A 313 17.54 -2.94 -8.41
N TRP A 314 17.65 -4.20 -8.83
CA TRP A 314 16.85 -5.30 -8.28
C TRP A 314 17.11 -5.59 -6.80
N ILE A 315 18.33 -5.33 -6.30
CA ILE A 315 18.62 -5.44 -4.86
C ILE A 315 17.96 -4.31 -4.10
N ASN A 316 17.98 -3.07 -4.63
CA ASN A 316 17.24 -1.96 -4.02
C ASN A 316 15.74 -2.29 -3.94
N GLN A 317 15.18 -2.88 -5.00
CA GLN A 317 13.78 -3.33 -4.99
C GLN A 317 13.51 -4.38 -3.91
N LEU A 318 14.40 -5.36 -3.73
CA LEU A 318 14.26 -6.36 -2.67
C LEU A 318 14.35 -5.75 -1.27
N VAL A 319 15.23 -4.77 -1.06
CA VAL A 319 15.37 -4.06 0.22
C VAL A 319 14.08 -3.30 0.55
N LEU A 320 13.51 -2.60 -0.42
CA LEU A 320 12.23 -1.90 -0.26
C LEU A 320 11.08 -2.87 -0.01
N ALA A 321 11.00 -3.97 -0.77
CA ALA A 321 9.99 -5.01 -0.59
C ALA A 321 10.09 -5.67 0.80
N ALA A 322 11.30 -5.97 1.26
CA ALA A 322 11.54 -6.51 2.60
C ALA A 322 11.09 -5.54 3.70
N ASN A 323 11.28 -4.23 3.50
CA ASN A 323 10.90 -3.22 4.48
C ASN A 323 9.37 -3.12 4.67
N GLN A 324 8.55 -3.49 3.67
CA GLN A 324 7.09 -3.46 3.78
C GLN A 324 6.52 -4.42 4.85
N PHE A 325 7.29 -5.43 5.25
CA PHE A 325 6.85 -6.40 6.27
C PHE A 325 7.22 -5.98 7.70
N ILE A 326 8.09 -5.00 7.87
CA ILE A 326 8.49 -4.48 9.19
C ILE A 326 7.43 -3.47 9.64
N VAL A 327 6.79 -3.72 10.78
CA VAL A 327 5.70 -2.87 11.27
C VAL A 327 5.84 -2.50 12.75
N ASP A 328 5.17 -1.44 13.16
CA ASP A 328 5.02 -1.05 14.56
C ASP A 328 4.16 -2.07 15.33
N ARG A 329 4.64 -2.45 16.52
CA ARG A 329 3.93 -3.21 17.55
C ARG A 329 4.11 -2.53 18.89
N LYS A 330 3.50 -1.36 19.02
CA LYS A 330 3.63 -0.50 20.21
C LYS A 330 2.95 -1.16 21.41
N SER A 331 3.57 -1.04 22.57
CA SER A 331 2.99 -1.45 23.86
C SER A 331 3.37 -0.44 24.94
N PRO A 332 2.62 -0.32 26.07
CA PRO A 332 2.99 0.60 27.15
C PRO A 332 4.42 0.43 27.67
N LYS A 333 4.95 -0.80 27.62
CA LYS A 333 6.33 -1.13 28.05
C LYS A 333 7.37 -1.02 26.92
N HIS A 334 6.95 -0.85 25.67
CA HIS A 334 7.84 -0.74 24.51
C HIS A 334 7.13 0.10 23.44
N PRO A 335 7.13 1.43 23.59
CA PRO A 335 6.37 2.34 22.71
C PRO A 335 6.90 2.34 21.27
N ASP A 336 8.18 2.00 21.08
CA ASP A 336 8.84 1.88 19.77
C ASP A 336 8.98 0.41 19.32
N GLY A 337 8.09 -0.45 19.82
CA GLY A 337 8.08 -1.87 19.49
C GLY A 337 7.89 -2.11 18.00
N LYS A 338 8.63 -3.09 17.48
CA LYS A 338 8.58 -3.54 16.09
C LYS A 338 8.28 -5.03 16.02
N THR A 339 7.67 -5.45 14.91
CA THR A 339 7.42 -6.84 14.57
C THR A 339 7.54 -7.04 13.05
N ILE A 340 7.39 -8.30 12.61
CA ILE A 340 7.38 -8.67 11.19
C ILE A 340 6.03 -9.33 10.89
N ILE A 341 5.28 -8.78 9.93
CA ILE A 341 4.12 -9.48 9.37
C ILE A 341 4.61 -10.65 8.53
N ALA A 342 4.16 -11.86 8.84
CA ALA A 342 4.65 -13.08 8.20
C ALA A 342 4.26 -13.17 6.70
N GLY A 343 3.15 -12.55 6.32
CA GLY A 343 2.73 -12.49 4.93
C GLY A 343 1.39 -11.79 4.76
N TYR A 344 1.39 -10.71 3.98
CA TYR A 344 0.14 -10.16 3.48
C TYR A 344 -0.49 -11.11 2.46
N HIS A 345 -1.80 -11.34 2.47
CA HIS A 345 -2.80 -10.67 3.30
C HIS A 345 -3.19 -11.46 4.57
N TRP A 346 -2.86 -12.74 4.62
CA TRP A 346 -3.51 -13.68 5.55
C TRP A 346 -2.89 -13.75 6.93
N PHE A 347 -1.61 -13.40 7.07
CA PHE A 347 -0.88 -13.66 8.29
C PHE A 347 -0.66 -12.40 9.11
N GLU A 348 -0.67 -12.60 10.42
CA GLU A 348 -0.23 -11.64 11.43
C GLU A 348 1.29 -11.77 11.62
N ASP A 349 1.81 -11.37 12.78
CA ASP A 349 3.17 -11.70 13.17
C ASP A 349 3.25 -13.08 13.82
N TRP A 350 4.14 -13.92 13.28
CA TRP A 350 4.33 -15.31 13.70
C TRP A 350 5.76 -15.49 14.19
N GLY A 351 5.93 -16.16 15.34
CA GLY A 351 7.23 -16.34 16.01
C GLY A 351 8.27 -16.99 15.12
N ARG A 352 7.94 -18.14 14.53
CA ARG A 352 8.84 -18.86 13.63
C ARG A 352 9.25 -18.02 12.43
N ASP A 353 8.27 -17.48 11.69
CA ASP A 353 8.49 -16.69 10.47
C ASP A 353 9.29 -15.42 10.75
N THR A 354 9.01 -14.76 11.88
CA THR A 354 9.77 -13.60 12.34
C THR A 354 11.22 -13.98 12.57
N MET A 355 11.51 -15.05 13.30
CA MET A 355 12.89 -15.44 13.63
C MET A 355 13.68 -15.92 12.41
N ILE A 356 13.02 -16.58 11.44
CA ILE A 356 13.64 -16.99 10.17
C ILE A 356 13.96 -15.77 9.30
N SER A 357 13.03 -14.83 9.19
CA SER A 357 13.15 -13.67 8.28
C SER A 357 13.99 -12.53 8.87
N LEU A 358 14.09 -12.42 10.20
CA LEU A 358 14.77 -11.34 10.92
C LEU A 358 16.16 -11.01 10.35
N PRO A 359 17.08 -11.98 10.11
CA PRO A 359 18.41 -11.66 9.60
C PRO A 359 18.37 -11.00 8.22
N GLY A 360 17.54 -11.53 7.30
CA GLY A 360 17.40 -10.98 5.95
C GLY A 360 16.78 -9.58 5.95
N LEU A 361 15.70 -9.40 6.73
CA LEU A 361 14.95 -8.15 6.77
C LEU A 361 15.66 -7.04 7.53
N THR A 362 16.49 -7.36 8.53
CA THR A 362 17.09 -6.35 9.43
C THR A 362 18.61 -6.36 9.51
N ILE A 363 19.27 -7.52 9.56
CA ILE A 363 20.73 -7.59 9.71
C ILE A 363 21.41 -7.32 8.37
N CYS A 364 20.99 -7.99 7.30
CA CYS A 364 21.50 -7.77 5.94
C CYS A 364 21.21 -6.35 5.44
N THR A 365 20.13 -5.73 5.92
CA THR A 365 19.74 -4.34 5.59
C THR A 365 20.31 -3.29 6.55
N LYS A 366 21.12 -3.71 7.55
CA LYS A 366 21.76 -2.85 8.57
C LYS A 366 20.78 -2.10 9.49
N GLN A 367 19.55 -2.57 9.59
CA GLN A 367 18.53 -2.07 10.51
C GLN A 367 18.67 -2.71 11.90
N PHE A 368 19.86 -2.62 12.52
CA PHE A 368 20.18 -3.30 13.78
C PHE A 368 19.28 -2.87 14.95
N ASN A 369 18.87 -1.60 14.97
CA ASN A 369 17.95 -1.09 16.00
C ASN A 369 16.55 -1.72 15.87
N VAL A 370 16.09 -1.96 14.64
CA VAL A 370 14.84 -2.68 14.37
C VAL A 370 14.98 -4.13 14.80
N ALA A 371 16.08 -4.79 14.47
CA ALA A 371 16.36 -6.16 14.90
C ALA A 371 16.28 -6.31 16.42
N ARG A 372 16.93 -5.39 17.15
CA ARG A 372 16.90 -5.32 18.61
C ARG A 372 15.47 -5.11 19.13
N SER A 373 14.72 -4.17 18.56
CA SER A 373 13.33 -3.88 18.96
C SER A 373 12.43 -5.11 18.77
N ILE A 374 12.57 -5.83 17.66
CA ILE A 374 11.82 -7.08 17.42
C ILE A 374 12.16 -8.12 18.48
N LEU A 375 13.45 -8.42 18.71
CA LEU A 375 13.87 -9.39 19.72
C LEU A 375 13.38 -9.02 21.12
N GLN A 376 13.41 -7.73 21.50
CA GLN A 376 12.87 -7.25 22.77
C GLN A 376 11.35 -7.38 22.86
N THR A 377 10.64 -7.25 21.74
CA THR A 377 9.19 -7.43 21.67
C THR A 377 8.82 -8.90 21.90
N PHE A 378 9.51 -9.83 21.25
CA PHE A 378 9.23 -11.27 21.35
C PHE A 378 9.72 -11.87 22.68
N ALA A 379 10.85 -11.41 23.23
CA ALA A 379 11.40 -11.89 24.49
C ALA A 379 10.43 -11.77 25.68
N LYS A 380 9.47 -10.84 25.61
CA LYS A 380 8.44 -10.66 26.65
C LYS A 380 7.46 -11.83 26.76
N TYR A 381 7.37 -12.63 25.71
CA TYR A 381 6.44 -13.74 25.61
C TYR A 381 7.12 -15.09 25.77
N VAL A 382 8.41 -15.11 26.14
CA VAL A 382 9.12 -16.35 26.44
C VAL A 382 8.48 -17.00 27.66
N ASP A 383 8.04 -18.25 27.49
CA ASP A 383 7.51 -19.09 28.55
C ASP A 383 8.09 -20.51 28.43
N GLY A 384 8.41 -21.14 29.56
CA GLY A 384 9.05 -22.45 29.58
C GLY A 384 10.38 -22.54 28.81
N GLY A 385 11.06 -21.41 28.58
CA GLY A 385 12.29 -21.35 27.77
C GLY A 385 12.06 -21.39 26.25
N MET A 386 10.82 -21.23 25.78
CA MET A 386 10.43 -21.24 24.37
C MET A 386 9.74 -19.94 23.98
N LEU A 387 9.80 -19.60 22.68
CA LEU A 387 9.03 -18.51 22.10
C LEU A 387 7.71 -19.08 21.53
N PRO A 388 6.58 -18.38 21.71
CA PRO A 388 5.32 -18.77 21.11
C PRO A 388 5.37 -18.56 19.59
N ASN A 389 4.56 -19.33 18.87
CA ASN A 389 4.52 -19.28 17.42
C ASN A 389 3.44 -18.34 16.89
N ARG A 390 2.30 -18.20 17.57
CA ARG A 390 1.17 -17.35 17.14
C ARG A 390 0.92 -16.21 18.12
N PHE A 391 0.69 -15.00 17.59
CA PHE A 391 0.39 -13.79 18.36
C PHE A 391 -0.98 -13.23 17.97
N PRO A 392 -2.09 -13.69 18.58
CA PRO A 392 -3.44 -13.49 18.05
C PRO A 392 -3.97 -12.03 18.11
N ASP A 393 -4.82 -11.70 17.13
CA ASP A 393 -5.58 -10.44 16.96
C ASP A 393 -6.33 -9.91 18.21
N SER A 394 -6.80 -10.78 19.12
CA SER A 394 -7.81 -10.43 20.14
C SER A 394 -7.32 -10.44 21.60
N GLY A 395 -6.02 -10.25 21.83
CA GLY A 395 -5.45 -10.21 23.19
C GLY A 395 -5.47 -11.57 23.93
N ALA A 396 -5.68 -12.66 23.20
CA ALA A 396 -5.51 -14.01 23.71
C ALA A 396 -4.02 -14.31 23.98
N THR A 397 -3.76 -15.31 24.81
CA THR A 397 -2.40 -15.75 25.11
C THR A 397 -1.72 -16.22 23.83
N PRO A 398 -0.46 -15.80 23.56
CA PRO A 398 0.32 -16.38 22.48
C PRO A 398 0.55 -17.88 22.70
N ASP A 399 0.49 -18.66 21.61
CA ASP A 399 0.62 -20.13 21.61
C ASP A 399 1.79 -20.62 20.74
#